data_AF-A0A496SNU3-F1
#
_entry.id   AF-A0A496SNU3-F1
#
_cell.length_a   1.000
_cell.length_b   1.000
_cell.length_c   1.000
_cell.angle_alpha   90.00
_cell.angle_beta   90.00
_cell.angle_gamma   90.00
#
_symmetry.space_group_name_H-M   'P 1'
#
loop_
_entity.id
_entity.type
_entity.pdbx_description
1 polymer ?
#
loop_
_entity_poly.entity_id
_entity_poly.type
_entity_poly.pdbx_seq_one_letter_code
_entity_poly.pdbx_strand_id
1 'polypeptide(L)' 'MGKISVSPEGTRYDLPDAAADEQEIRLLKEITARQRSMGRKIVAVQGLGFVGAVMAAVVADAVDKNGRPFYFVHGV' A
#
# COMPACT_ATOMS: atom_id res chain seq x y z
N MET A 1 23.03 10.28 13.62
CA MET A 1 23.15 8.99 12.92
C MET A 1 21.74 8.43 12.77
N GLY A 2 21.25 8.22 11.54
CA GLY A 2 19.92 7.64 11.31
C GLY A 2 19.85 6.20 11.84
N LYS A 3 18.65 5.71 12.18
CA LYS A 3 18.47 4.29 12.52
C LYS A 3 18.54 3.49 11.23
N ILE A 4 19.24 2.37 11.22
CA ILE A 4 19.46 1.54 10.03
C ILE A 4 18.80 0.17 10.27
N SER A 5 18.04 -0.31 9.29
CA SER A 5 17.56 -1.68 9.21
C SER A 5 18.53 -2.52 8.36
N VAL A 6 18.78 -3.76 8.75
CA VAL A 6 19.72 -4.65 8.05
C VAL A 6 18.98 -5.94 7.70
N SER A 7 18.97 -6.32 6.41
CA SER A 7 18.37 -7.58 5.96
C SER A 7 19.22 -8.79 6.38
N PRO A 8 18.68 -10.02 6.31
CA PRO A 8 19.45 -11.24 6.55
C PRO A 8 20.71 -11.37 5.67
N GLU A 9 20.67 -10.81 4.47
CA GLU A 9 21.78 -10.78 3.50
C GLU A 9 22.79 -9.65 3.79
N GLY A 10 22.56 -8.85 4.83
CA GLY A 10 23.42 -7.73 5.23
C GLY A 10 23.14 -6.41 4.51
N THR A 11 22.08 -6.33 3.70
CA THR A 11 21.72 -5.07 3.01
C THR A 11 21.23 -4.05 4.02
N ARG A 12 21.77 -2.82 3.96
CA ARG A 12 21.40 -1.73 4.86
C ARG A 12 20.35 -0.84 4.23
N TYR A 13 19.30 -0.54 4.99
CA TYR A 13 18.23 0.38 4.65
C TYR A 13 18.17 1.46 5.71
N ASP A 14 18.27 2.71 5.29
CA ASP A 14 18.01 3.83 6.18
C ASP A 14 16.54 3.83 6.57
N LEU A 15 16.26 3.90 7.87
CA LEU A 15 14.89 4.09 8.32
C LEU A 15 14.46 5.52 8.01
N PRO A 16 13.19 5.72 7.63
CA PRO A 16 12.67 7.03 7.32
C PRO A 16 12.85 7.99 8.49
N ASP A 17 13.19 9.22 8.17
CA ASP A 17 13.15 10.33 9.13
C ASP A 17 11.74 10.94 9.16
N ALA A 18 11.53 11.90 10.05
CA ALA A 18 10.23 12.54 10.20
C ALA A 18 9.75 13.23 8.90
N ALA A 19 10.68 13.75 8.09
CA ALA A 19 10.32 14.41 6.83
C ALA A 19 9.88 13.39 5.77
N ALA A 20 10.56 12.25 5.70
CA ALA A 20 10.16 11.13 4.85
C ALA A 20 8.79 10.56 5.26
N ASP A 21 8.55 10.37 6.56
CA ASP A 21 7.25 9.92 7.09
C ASP A 21 6.13 10.88 6.70
N GLU A 22 6.34 12.19 6.85
CA GLU A 22 5.35 13.18 6.45
C GLU A 22 5.08 13.19 4.94
N GLN A 23 6.11 13.01 4.12
CA GLN A 23 5.97 12.90 2.67
C GLN A 23 5.13 11.68 2.28
N GLU A 24 5.42 10.52 2.88
CA GLU A 24 4.68 9.28 2.62
C GLU A 24 3.21 9.40 3.05
N ILE A 25 2.94 9.97 4.24
CA ILE A 25 1.57 10.22 4.70
C ILE A 25 0.80 11.14 3.75
N ARG A 26 1.45 12.18 3.20
CA ARG A 26 0.81 13.06 2.21
C ARG A 26 0.46 12.30 0.93
N LEU A 27 1.39 11.50 0.42
CA LEU A 27 1.17 10.69 -0.78
C LEU A 27 0.02 9.69 -0.59
N LEU A 28 0.01 8.95 0.53
CA LEU A 28 -1.05 7.98 0.84
C LEU A 28 -2.43 8.65 0.93
N LYS A 29 -2.51 9.85 1.52
CA LYS A 29 -3.76 10.64 1.57
C LYS A 29 -4.21 11.07 0.18
N GLU A 30 -3.30 11.52 -0.68
CA GLU A 30 -3.62 11.92 -2.06
C GLU A 30 -4.14 10.74 -2.87
N ILE A 31 -3.44 9.60 -2.84
CA ILE A 31 -3.87 8.38 -3.53
C ILE A 31 -5.24 7.94 -3.02
N THR A 32 -5.43 7.90 -1.70
CA THR A 32 -6.71 7.53 -1.07
C THR A 32 -7.84 8.45 -1.50
N ALA A 33 -7.64 9.76 -1.48
CA ALA A 33 -8.66 10.74 -1.87
C ALA A 33 -9.05 10.57 -3.36
N ARG A 34 -8.06 10.42 -4.24
CA ARG A 34 -8.28 10.17 -5.67
C ARG A 34 -9.04 8.87 -5.94
N GLN A 35 -8.71 7.79 -5.23
CA GLN A 35 -9.38 6.51 -5.44
C GLN A 35 -10.82 6.52 -4.90
N ARG A 36 -11.04 7.20 -3.77
CA ARG A 36 -12.40 7.42 -3.22
C ARG A 36 -13.26 8.28 -4.14
N SER A 37 -12.71 9.31 -4.79
CA SER A 37 -13.48 10.12 -5.75
C SER A 37 -13.92 9.34 -7.00
N MET A 38 -13.22 8.24 -7.32
CA MET A 38 -13.62 7.27 -8.33
C MET A 38 -14.66 6.24 -7.83
N GLY A 39 -15.13 6.36 -6.58
CA GLY A 39 -16.09 5.44 -5.97
C GLY A 39 -15.49 4.14 -5.44
N ARG A 40 -14.16 4.00 -5.43
CA ARG A 40 -13.47 2.79 -4.95
C ARG A 40 -13.32 2.81 -3.43
N LYS A 41 -13.53 1.65 -2.80
CA LYS A 41 -13.25 1.43 -1.38
C LYS A 41 -11.78 1.10 -1.19
N ILE A 42 -11.16 1.61 -0.12
CA ILE A 42 -9.74 1.37 0.14
C ILE A 42 -9.60 0.13 1.01
N VAL A 43 -8.73 -0.79 0.62
CA VAL A 43 -8.38 -1.99 1.39
C VAL A 43 -6.88 -1.98 1.63
N ALA A 44 -6.46 -2.11 2.89
CA ALA A 44 -5.07 -2.31 3.25
C ALA A 44 -4.85 -3.80 3.57
N VAL A 45 -3.92 -4.44 2.87
CA VAL A 45 -3.52 -5.82 3.13
C VAL A 45 -2.19 -5.80 3.84
N GLN A 46 -2.21 -6.06 5.14
CA GLN A 46 -1.02 -6.14 5.95
C GLN A 46 -0.37 -7.53 5.81
N GLY A 47 0.87 -7.56 5.34
CA GLY A 47 1.67 -8.75 5.12
C GLY A 47 1.46 -9.33 3.72
N LEU A 48 2.42 -9.10 2.82
CA LEU A 48 2.42 -9.63 1.45
C LEU A 48 3.16 -10.96 1.31
N GLY A 49 2.90 -11.90 2.23
CA GLY A 49 3.26 -13.30 2.04
C GLY A 49 2.36 -13.97 1.00
N PHE A 50 2.43 -15.30 0.87
CA PHE A 50 1.61 -16.04 -0.11
C PHE A 50 0.12 -15.68 -0.03
N VAL A 51 -0.47 -15.75 1.17
CA VAL A 51 -1.90 -15.44 1.37
C VAL A 51 -2.20 -13.98 1.09
N GLY A 52 -1.40 -13.05 1.64
CA GLY A 52 -1.65 -11.63 1.48
C GLY A 52 -1.54 -11.17 0.02
N ALA A 53 -0.56 -11.68 -0.73
CA ALA A 53 -0.41 -11.38 -2.15
C ALA A 53 -1.61 -11.87 -2.98
N VAL A 54 -2.06 -13.11 -2.73
CA VAL A 54 -3.26 -13.66 -3.39
C VAL A 54 -4.50 -12.85 -3.04
N MET A 55 -4.69 -12.51 -1.76
CA MET A 55 -5.83 -11.71 -1.33
C MET A 55 -5.81 -10.30 -1.90
N ALA A 56 -4.63 -9.66 -1.99
CA ALA A 56 -4.48 -8.35 -2.60
C ALA A 56 -4.90 -8.37 -4.08
N ALA A 57 -4.46 -9.39 -4.84
CA ALA A 57 -4.83 -9.55 -6.24
C ALA A 57 -6.34 -9.82 -6.41
N VAL A 58 -6.89 -10.78 -5.66
CA VAL A 58 -8.31 -11.15 -5.74
C VAL A 58 -9.23 -9.97 -5.39
N VAL A 59 -8.87 -9.19 -4.36
CA VAL A 59 -9.66 -8.00 -3.98
C VAL A 59 -9.53 -6.89 -5.01
N ALA A 60 -8.34 -6.68 -5.60
CA ALA A 60 -8.13 -5.68 -6.64
C ALA A 60 -8.88 -5.98 -7.94
N ASP A 61 -9.02 -7.28 -8.28
CA ASP A 61 -9.72 -7.75 -9.49
C ASP A 61 -11.25 -7.77 -9.36
N ALA A 62 -11.80 -7.50 -8.18
CA ALA A 62 -13.25 -7.47 -7.98
C ALA A 62 -13.87 -6.25 -8.68
N VAL A 63 -14.69 -6.51 -9.71
CA VAL A 63 -15.34 -5.51 -10.56
C VAL A 63 -16.86 -5.63 -10.57
N ASP A 64 -17.54 -4.51 -10.86
CA ASP A 64 -18.98 -4.50 -11.09
C ASP A 64 -19.35 -5.12 -12.45
N LYS A 65 -20.66 -5.17 -12.75
CA LYS A 65 -21.19 -5.70 -14.03
C LYS A 65 -20.66 -4.99 -15.28
N ASN A 66 -20.09 -3.81 -15.15
CA ASN A 66 -19.53 -3.01 -16.23
C ASN A 66 -17.99 -3.07 -16.24
N GLY A 67 -17.36 -3.93 -15.42
CA GLY A 67 -15.90 -4.05 -15.32
C GLY A 67 -15.23 -2.94 -14.50
N ARG A 68 -15.99 -2.15 -13.73
CA ARG A 68 -15.40 -1.08 -12.91
C ARG A 68 -14.94 -1.64 -11.55
N PRO A 69 -13.69 -1.40 -11.12
CA PRO A 69 -13.19 -1.92 -9.84
C PRO A 69 -13.98 -1.38 -8.64
N PHE A 70 -14.28 -2.27 -7.69
CA PHE A 70 -14.88 -1.89 -6.41
C PHE A 70 -13.87 -1.34 -5.40
N TYR A 71 -12.64 -1.85 -5.46
CA TYR A 71 -11.61 -1.61 -4.44
C TYR A 71 -10.36 -1.00 -5.04
N PHE A 72 -9.60 -0.31 -4.19
CA PHE A 72 -8.21 0.01 -4.41
C PHE A 72 -7.41 -0.56 -3.25
N VAL A 73 -6.39 -1.37 -3.55
CA VAL A 73 -5.65 -2.14 -2.56
C VAL A 73 -4.28 -1.50 -2.31
N HIS A 74 -3.98 -1.21 -1.04
CA HIS A 74 -2.62 -0.93 -0.57
C HIS A 74 -2.06 -2.22 0.03
N GLY A 75 -0.89 -2.65 -0.46
CA GLY A 75 -0.09 -3.64 0.25
C GLY A 75 0.77 -2.95 1.31
N VAL A 76 0.79 -3.50 2.53
CA VAL A 76 1.50 -2.96 3.70
C VAL A 76 2.40 -4.02 4.31
#